data_AF-A0A7W4G024-F1
#
_entry.id   AF-A0A7W4G024-F1
#
_cell.length_a   1.000
_cell.length_b   1.000
_cell.length_c   1.000
_cell.angle_alpha   90.00
_cell.angle_beta   90.00
_cell.angle_gamma   90.00
#
_symmetry.space_group_name_H-M   'P 1'
#
loop_
_entity.id
_entity.type
_entity.pdbx_description
1 polymer ?
#
loop_
_entity_poly.entity_id
_entity_poly.type
_entity_poly.pdbx_seq_one_letter_code
_entity_poly.pdbx_strand_id
1 'polypeptide(L)'
;MTKAISKLTATVLLSTLQACGHTVFEGELNLNIIGIRHANTRANTFNDVICVLYQQKGEWQLKQFKATTDAGHYWRKHPMNIDGTAVLIAGQHKSLWTLGYHQGKYRALVQHKPVVVLRDNNKDTELDTDVTPEAQLQQGYFGINCHRANSQTISTQVDKWSAGCQVFASPNDFDEFIALCEQSAAKYGPYFTYTLLEQADIKESN
;
A
#
# COMPACT_ATOMS: atom_id res chain seq x y z
N MET A 1 3.95 3.90 16.63
CA MET A 1 4.75 3.80 15.40
C MET A 1 6.20 3.75 15.81
N THR A 2 7.00 2.84 15.25
CA THR A 2 8.45 2.79 15.47
C THR A 2 9.11 4.09 15.00
N LYS A 3 10.32 4.40 15.50
CA LYS A 3 11.04 5.64 15.16
C LYS A 3 11.22 5.82 13.64
N ALA A 4 11.49 4.74 12.90
CA ALA A 4 11.72 4.77 11.45
C ALA A 4 10.53 5.31 10.64
N ILE A 5 9.30 4.84 10.90
CA ILE A 5 8.11 5.32 10.16
C ILE A 5 7.68 6.73 10.60
N SER A 6 8.11 7.20 11.78
CA SER A 6 7.76 8.53 12.28
C SER A 6 8.58 9.71 11.70
N LYS A 7 9.63 9.43 10.92
CA LYS A 7 10.57 10.46 10.41
C LYS A 7 10.70 10.48 8.88
N LEU A 8 9.66 10.10 8.15
CA LEU A 8 9.71 10.10 6.69
C LEU A 8 9.73 11.53 6.14
N THR A 9 10.69 11.80 5.25
CA THR A 9 10.80 13.04 4.49
C THR A 9 10.86 12.73 3.00
N ALA A 10 10.58 13.72 2.14
CA ALA A 10 10.70 13.55 0.70
C ALA A 10 12.10 13.03 0.30
N THR A 11 13.16 13.61 0.89
CA THR A 11 14.54 13.20 0.63
C THR A 11 14.81 11.75 0.99
N VAL A 12 14.31 11.27 2.13
CA VAL A 12 14.48 9.87 2.56
C VAL A 12 13.78 8.92 1.60
N LEU A 13 12.56 9.25 1.15
CA LEU A 13 11.84 8.39 0.21
C LEU A 13 12.48 8.39 -1.18
N LEU A 14 12.92 9.55 -1.68
CA LEU A 14 13.63 9.64 -2.96
C LEU A 14 14.91 8.80 -2.97
N SER A 15 15.73 8.94 -1.92
CA SER A 15 16.99 8.18 -1.82
C SER A 15 16.73 6.68 -1.65
N THR A 16 15.68 6.30 -0.92
CA THR A 16 15.28 4.89 -0.77
C THR A 16 14.82 4.31 -2.10
N LEU A 17 13.90 4.97 -2.81
CA LEU A 17 13.43 4.52 -4.12
C LEU A 17 14.59 4.33 -5.10
N GLN A 18 15.53 5.29 -5.13
CA GLN A 18 16.72 5.20 -5.97
C GLN A 18 17.63 4.02 -5.57
N ALA A 19 17.87 3.84 -4.27
CA ALA A 19 18.70 2.74 -3.76
C ALA A 19 18.10 1.36 -4.07
N CYS A 20 16.77 1.24 -4.07
CA CYS A 20 16.03 0.04 -4.46
C CYS A 20 15.87 -0.10 -5.99
N GLY A 21 16.41 0.83 -6.79
CA GLY A 21 16.32 0.80 -8.25
C GLY A 21 14.91 1.05 -8.81
N HIS A 22 14.03 1.68 -8.02
CA HIS A 22 12.67 2.00 -8.43
C HIS A 22 12.62 3.30 -9.23
N THR A 23 11.71 3.37 -10.20
CA THR A 23 11.51 4.58 -10.99
C THR A 23 10.83 5.65 -10.12
N VAL A 24 11.41 6.84 -10.06
CA VAL A 24 10.78 8.03 -9.47
C VAL A 24 10.07 8.80 -10.58
N PHE A 25 8.82 9.16 -10.34
CA PHE A 25 8.01 9.97 -11.23
C PHE A 25 8.15 11.44 -10.84
N GLU A 26 8.68 12.25 -11.75
CA GLU A 26 8.84 13.70 -11.59
C GLU A 26 7.78 14.45 -12.39
N GLY A 27 7.59 15.74 -12.09
CA GLY A 27 6.58 16.60 -12.68
C GLY A 27 5.47 16.95 -11.72
N GLU A 28 4.81 18.09 -11.97
CA GLU A 28 3.76 18.60 -11.10
C GLU A 28 2.59 17.61 -11.01
N LEU A 29 2.27 17.17 -9.79
CA LEU A 29 1.25 16.15 -9.49
C LEU A 29 1.48 14.79 -10.16
N ASN A 30 2.70 14.47 -10.60
CA ASN A 30 3.04 13.11 -11.01
C ASN A 30 3.31 12.27 -9.75
N LEU A 31 2.35 11.41 -9.38
CA LEU A 31 2.34 10.81 -8.05
C LEU A 31 3.24 9.58 -7.98
N ASN A 32 4.07 9.53 -6.94
CA ASN A 32 4.70 8.32 -6.44
C ASN A 32 3.86 7.83 -5.25
N ILE A 33 3.05 6.79 -5.45
CA ILE A 33 2.28 6.17 -4.37
C ILE A 33 3.11 5.03 -3.79
N ILE A 34 3.43 5.13 -2.50
CA ILE A 34 4.42 4.28 -1.84
C ILE A 34 3.79 3.72 -0.56
N GLY A 35 3.69 2.41 -0.42
CA GLY A 35 3.42 1.77 0.86
C GLY A 35 4.71 1.43 1.57
N ILE A 36 4.74 1.56 2.88
CA ILE A 36 5.82 1.05 3.72
C ILE A 36 5.21 0.08 4.71
N ARG A 37 5.47 -1.21 4.49
CA ARG A 37 5.07 -2.29 5.38
C ARG A 37 5.95 -2.26 6.63
N HIS A 38 5.33 -2.28 7.80
CA HIS A 38 5.99 -2.26 9.08
C HIS A 38 6.51 -3.66 9.44
N ALA A 39 7.70 -3.75 10.05
CA ALA A 39 8.33 -5.05 10.35
C ALA A 39 7.54 -5.93 11.33
N ASN A 40 6.68 -5.34 12.16
CA ASN A 40 5.70 -6.06 12.99
C ASN A 40 4.50 -6.53 12.15
N THR A 41 4.64 -7.70 11.54
CA THR A 41 3.59 -8.36 10.74
C THR A 41 2.48 -8.99 11.59
N ARG A 42 2.66 -9.17 12.90
CA ARG A 42 1.60 -9.68 13.81
C ARG A 42 0.51 -8.68 14.10
N ALA A 43 0.74 -7.40 13.81
CA ALA A 43 -0.20 -6.35 14.13
C ALA A 43 -1.52 -6.55 13.39
N ASN A 44 -2.63 -6.41 14.11
CA ASN A 44 -3.98 -6.29 13.53
C ASN A 44 -4.46 -4.83 13.56
N THR A 45 -3.53 -3.91 13.35
CA THR A 45 -3.74 -2.46 13.44
C THR A 45 -3.20 -1.79 12.19
N PHE A 46 -3.54 -0.53 11.97
CA PHE A 46 -2.98 0.24 10.87
C PHE A 46 -1.58 0.78 11.24
N ASN A 47 -0.58 -0.10 11.32
CA ASN A 47 0.80 0.24 11.69
C ASN A 47 1.69 0.57 10.49
N ASP A 48 1.19 0.36 9.28
CA ASP A 48 1.85 0.73 8.04
C ASP A 48 1.54 2.18 7.66
N VAL A 49 2.19 2.66 6.60
CA VAL A 49 1.93 3.98 6.04
C VAL A 49 1.81 3.91 4.53
N ILE A 50 0.90 4.70 3.98
CA ILE A 50 0.87 5.03 2.56
C ILE A 50 1.35 6.48 2.42
N CYS A 51 2.41 6.66 1.65
CA CYS A 51 2.99 7.93 1.29
C CYS A 51 2.60 8.30 -0.14
N VAL A 52 2.36 9.60 -0.37
CA VAL A 52 2.24 10.16 -1.71
C VAL A 52 3.28 11.26 -1.85
N LEU A 53 4.25 11.01 -2.72
CA LEU A 53 5.34 11.92 -3.02
C LEU A 53 5.14 12.48 -4.44
N TYR A 54 5.12 13.80 -4.56
CA TYR A 54 4.86 14.50 -5.83
C TYR A 54 5.46 15.89 -5.82
N GLN A 55 5.63 16.51 -6.98
CA GLN A 55 6.04 17.91 -7.06
C GLN A 55 4.84 18.85 -7.13
N GLN A 56 4.94 20.00 -6.48
CA GLN A 56 4.00 21.12 -6.61
C GLN A 56 4.80 22.43 -6.64
N LYS A 57 4.59 23.24 -7.68
CA LYS A 57 5.33 24.50 -7.89
C LYS A 57 6.86 24.33 -7.85
N GLY A 58 7.35 23.21 -8.38
CA GLY A 58 8.79 22.89 -8.44
C GLY A 58 9.37 22.28 -7.16
N GLU A 59 8.59 22.12 -6.09
CA GLU A 59 9.06 21.56 -4.83
C GLU A 59 8.44 20.19 -4.53
N TRP A 60 9.21 19.28 -3.93
CA TRP A 60 8.71 17.99 -3.48
C TRP A 60 7.79 18.13 -2.27
N GLN A 61 6.61 17.55 -2.38
CA GLN A 61 5.58 17.45 -1.35
C GLN A 61 5.45 16.00 -0.91
N LEU A 62 5.25 15.78 0.39
CA LEU A 62 5.03 14.46 0.97
C LEU A 62 3.76 14.45 1.82
N LYS A 63 2.81 13.59 1.44
CA LYS A 63 1.66 13.22 2.27
C LYS A 63 1.87 11.83 2.84
N GLN A 64 1.44 11.61 4.08
CA GLN A 64 1.61 10.36 4.81
C GLN A 64 0.29 10.00 5.49
N PHE A 65 -0.18 8.78 5.26
CA PHE A 65 -1.49 8.34 5.71
C PHE A 65 -1.37 7.02 6.46
N LYS A 66 -2.03 6.93 7.61
CA LYS A 66 -2.04 5.70 8.40
C LYS A 66 -2.82 4.62 7.66
N ALA A 67 -2.18 3.48 7.40
CA ALA A 67 -2.73 2.43 6.58
C ALA A 67 -2.33 1.03 7.07
N THR A 68 -2.83 0.02 6.38
CA THR A 68 -2.32 -1.34 6.45
C THR A 68 -2.13 -1.86 5.04
N THR A 69 -1.04 -2.58 4.84
CA THR A 69 -0.68 -3.34 3.65
C THR A 69 -0.87 -4.84 3.86
N ASP A 70 -1.20 -5.20 5.10
CA ASP A 70 -1.34 -6.54 5.61
C ASP A 70 -2.82 -6.95 5.65
N ALA A 71 -3.07 -8.25 5.58
CA ALA A 71 -4.38 -8.77 5.86
C ALA A 71 -4.68 -8.72 7.37
N GLY A 72 -5.94 -8.54 7.77
CA GLY A 72 -6.31 -8.60 9.18
C GLY A 72 -6.38 -10.03 9.71
N HIS A 73 -6.34 -10.20 11.04
CA HIS A 73 -6.31 -11.51 11.71
C HIS A 73 -7.47 -12.44 11.31
N TYR A 74 -8.65 -11.87 11.03
CA TYR A 74 -9.79 -12.67 10.58
C TYR A 74 -9.46 -13.44 9.30
N TRP A 75 -8.88 -12.76 8.30
CA TRP A 75 -8.61 -13.34 6.99
C TRP A 75 -7.42 -14.29 7.01
N ARG A 76 -6.41 -14.03 7.85
CA ARG A 76 -5.29 -14.97 8.07
C ARG A 76 -5.78 -16.32 8.58
N LYS A 77 -6.72 -16.31 9.53
CA LYS A 77 -7.32 -17.54 10.10
C LYS A 77 -8.43 -18.16 9.25
N HIS A 78 -9.12 -17.34 8.44
CA HIS A 78 -10.25 -17.76 7.61
C HIS A 78 -10.06 -17.28 6.17
N PRO A 79 -9.04 -17.79 5.44
CA PRO A 79 -8.71 -17.28 4.13
C PRO A 79 -9.85 -17.52 3.14
N MET A 80 -10.12 -16.54 2.28
CA MET A 80 -11.12 -16.68 1.21
C MET A 80 -10.69 -17.66 0.12
N ASN A 81 -9.38 -17.87 -0.01
CA ASN A 81 -8.80 -18.79 -0.96
C ASN A 81 -8.23 -19.99 -0.19
N ILE A 82 -8.39 -21.19 -0.74
CA ILE A 82 -7.86 -22.43 -0.14
C ILE A 82 -6.34 -22.42 -0.02
N ASP A 83 -5.66 -21.68 -0.89
CA ASP A 83 -4.22 -21.49 -0.89
C ASP A 83 -3.77 -20.46 0.16
N GLY A 84 -4.69 -19.77 0.82
CA GLY A 84 -4.37 -18.81 1.87
C GLY A 84 -4.58 -17.34 1.49
N THR A 85 -4.20 -16.46 2.43
CA THR A 85 -4.34 -15.02 2.32
C THR A 85 -3.31 -14.45 1.34
N ALA A 86 -3.71 -13.45 0.55
CA ALA A 86 -2.80 -12.82 -0.40
C ALA A 86 -1.93 -11.78 0.30
N VAL A 87 -0.62 -11.87 0.10
CA VAL A 87 0.37 -10.89 0.56
C VAL A 87 1.08 -10.33 -0.66
N LEU A 88 0.87 -9.05 -0.96
CA LEU A 88 1.55 -8.41 -2.09
C LEU A 88 3.06 -8.38 -1.81
N ILE A 89 3.85 -8.84 -2.77
CA ILE A 89 5.32 -8.80 -2.62
C ILE A 89 5.83 -7.36 -2.67
N ALA A 90 6.88 -7.06 -1.91
CA ALA A 90 7.59 -5.79 -2.00
C ALA A 90 8.14 -5.55 -3.42
N GLY A 91 8.20 -4.29 -3.83
CA GLY A 91 8.68 -3.86 -5.14
C GLY A 91 7.75 -2.84 -5.83
N GLN A 92 8.11 -2.47 -7.06
CA GLN A 92 7.38 -1.48 -7.85
C GLN A 92 6.42 -2.13 -8.86
N HIS A 93 5.13 -1.97 -8.60
CA HIS A 93 4.02 -2.51 -9.39
C HIS A 93 3.51 -1.44 -10.37
N LYS A 94 4.08 -1.42 -11.58
CA LYS A 94 3.81 -0.40 -12.60
C LYS A 94 2.38 -0.44 -13.12
N SER A 95 1.69 0.70 -13.08
CA SER A 95 0.27 0.82 -13.43
C SER A 95 -0.60 -0.22 -12.72
N LEU A 96 -0.26 -0.57 -11.47
CA LEU A 96 -1.02 -1.53 -10.67
C LEU A 96 -2.48 -1.13 -10.61
N TRP A 97 -2.75 0.16 -10.40
CA TRP A 97 -4.08 0.64 -10.13
C TRP A 97 -4.64 1.51 -11.24
N THR A 98 -5.96 1.57 -11.26
CA THR A 98 -6.72 2.61 -11.94
C THR A 98 -7.81 3.17 -11.04
N LEU A 99 -8.26 4.40 -11.29
CA LEU A 99 -9.41 4.97 -10.59
C LEU A 99 -10.69 4.20 -10.96
N GLY A 100 -11.28 3.51 -9.99
CA GLY A 100 -12.49 2.71 -10.13
C GLY A 100 -13.41 2.83 -8.92
N TYR A 101 -14.19 1.78 -8.66
CA TYR A 101 -15.08 1.71 -7.51
C TYR A 101 -14.83 0.43 -6.72
N HIS A 102 -14.50 0.56 -5.43
CA HIS A 102 -14.38 -0.61 -4.56
C HIS A 102 -15.77 -1.20 -4.30
N GLN A 103 -15.97 -2.47 -4.66
CA GLN A 103 -17.26 -3.17 -4.59
C GLN A 103 -18.42 -2.46 -5.34
N GLY A 104 -18.13 -1.57 -6.28
CA GLY A 104 -19.14 -0.75 -6.95
C GLY A 104 -19.77 0.35 -6.07
N LYS A 105 -19.24 0.63 -4.87
CA LYS A 105 -19.89 1.50 -3.88
C LYS A 105 -19.30 2.91 -3.78
N TYR A 106 -17.98 3.03 -3.82
CA TYR A 106 -17.30 4.32 -3.65
C TYR A 106 -15.99 4.35 -4.43
N ARG A 107 -15.55 5.57 -4.78
CA ARG A 107 -14.34 5.80 -5.56
C ARG A 107 -13.11 5.26 -4.83
N ALA A 108 -12.28 4.51 -5.54
CA ALA A 108 -11.08 3.90 -5.00
C ALA A 108 -10.06 3.65 -6.11
N LEU A 109 -8.83 3.26 -5.74
CA LEU A 109 -7.90 2.68 -6.69
C LEU A 109 -8.12 1.17 -6.75
N VAL A 110 -8.44 0.66 -7.92
CA VAL A 110 -8.73 -0.77 -8.14
C VAL A 110 -7.66 -1.42 -8.98
N GLN A 111 -7.41 -2.71 -8.77
CA GLN A 111 -6.41 -3.46 -9.51
C GLN A 111 -6.68 -3.41 -11.03
N HIS A 112 -5.69 -2.96 -11.80
CA HIS A 112 -5.70 -2.83 -13.25
C HIS A 112 -4.77 -3.84 -13.93
N LYS A 113 -3.64 -4.20 -13.30
CA LYS A 113 -2.67 -5.16 -13.85
C LYS A 113 -2.47 -6.35 -12.92
N PRO A 114 -2.05 -7.52 -13.47
CA PRO A 114 -1.72 -8.67 -12.64
C PRO A 114 -0.50 -8.36 -11.77
N VAL A 115 -0.52 -8.87 -10.54
CA VAL A 115 0.60 -8.79 -9.59
C VAL A 115 1.00 -10.17 -9.14
N VAL A 116 2.18 -10.26 -8.54
CA VAL A 116 2.62 -11.44 -7.82
C VAL A 116 2.26 -11.26 -6.35
N VAL A 117 1.64 -12.29 -5.76
CA VAL A 117 1.38 -12.36 -4.33
C VAL A 117 2.01 -13.63 -3.78
N LEU A 118 2.48 -13.54 -2.54
CA LEU A 118 2.71 -14.68 -1.67
C LEU A 118 1.36 -15.15 -1.10
N ARG A 119 1.21 -16.45 -0.94
CA ARG A 119 0.06 -17.09 -0.30
C ARG A 119 0.42 -17.57 1.10
N ASP A 120 -0.13 -16.92 2.10
CA ASP A 120 0.01 -17.32 3.51
C ASP A 120 -1.17 -18.20 3.93
N ASN A 121 -0.89 -19.48 4.19
CA ASN A 121 -1.89 -20.49 4.56
C ASN A 121 -1.58 -21.21 5.88
N ASN A 122 -0.65 -20.69 6.68
CA ASN A 122 -0.30 -21.31 7.95
C ASN A 122 -1.41 -21.13 9.02
N LYS A 123 -2.34 -20.19 8.76
CA LYS A 123 -3.54 -19.86 9.55
C LYS A 123 -3.24 -19.38 10.97
N ASP A 124 -2.12 -18.71 11.16
CA ASP A 124 -1.78 -18.08 12.43
C ASP A 124 -2.08 -16.56 12.45
N THR A 125 -1.45 -15.84 13.37
CA THR A 125 -1.65 -14.39 13.55
C THR A 125 -0.47 -13.55 13.05
N GLU A 126 0.61 -14.19 12.63
CA GLU A 126 1.74 -13.58 11.96
C GLU A 126 1.45 -13.60 10.45
N LEU A 127 1.97 -12.62 9.70
CA LEU A 127 1.82 -12.64 8.24
C LEU A 127 3.15 -13.10 7.67
N ASP A 128 3.11 -14.13 6.82
CA ASP A 128 4.29 -14.54 6.05
C ASP A 128 4.53 -13.53 4.93
N THR A 129 5.68 -12.85 4.96
CA THR A 129 6.07 -11.84 3.96
C THR A 129 7.33 -12.22 3.18
N ASP A 130 8.07 -13.22 3.66
CA ASP A 130 9.35 -13.63 3.10
C ASP A 130 9.17 -14.50 1.86
N VAL A 131 9.85 -14.13 0.76
CA VAL A 131 9.87 -14.91 -0.47
C VAL A 131 11.03 -15.92 -0.41
N THR A 132 10.78 -17.07 0.20
CA THR A 132 11.72 -18.20 0.26
C THR A 132 11.55 -19.16 -0.95
N PRO A 133 12.46 -20.12 -1.19
CA PRO A 133 12.28 -21.13 -2.25
C PRO A 133 11.00 -21.97 -2.10
N GLU A 134 10.48 -22.12 -0.88
CA GLU A 134 9.26 -22.85 -0.55
C GLU A 134 7.99 -21.98 -0.62
N ALA A 135 8.16 -20.67 -0.79
CA ALA A 135 7.07 -19.71 -0.86
C ALA A 135 6.14 -20.01 -2.05
N GLN A 136 4.83 -20.04 -1.77
CA GLN A 136 3.82 -20.19 -2.81
C GLN A 136 3.51 -18.83 -3.44
N LEU A 137 4.12 -18.57 -4.60
CA LEU A 137 3.86 -17.37 -5.38
C LEU A 137 2.78 -17.61 -6.43
N GLN A 138 1.88 -16.64 -6.57
CA GLN A 138 0.85 -16.63 -7.62
C GLN A 138 0.83 -15.30 -8.34
N GLN A 139 0.73 -15.33 -9.67
CA GLN A 139 0.56 -14.13 -10.48
C GLN A 139 -0.88 -14.04 -11.02
N GLY A 140 -1.53 -12.89 -10.86
CA GLY A 140 -2.87 -12.70 -11.38
C GLY A 140 -3.62 -11.50 -10.83
N TYR A 141 -4.94 -11.56 -11.00
CA TYR A 141 -5.89 -10.58 -10.46
C TYR A 141 -6.49 -11.12 -9.18
N PHE A 142 -6.23 -10.43 -8.06
CA PHE A 142 -6.65 -10.85 -6.73
C PHE A 142 -7.52 -9.79 -6.02
N GLY A 143 -7.81 -8.69 -6.70
CA GLY A 143 -8.55 -7.57 -6.13
C GLY A 143 -7.72 -6.76 -5.13
N ILE A 144 -6.41 -6.65 -5.36
CA ILE A 144 -5.48 -5.85 -4.53
C ILE A 144 -5.77 -4.36 -4.76
N ASN A 145 -6.83 -3.86 -4.11
CA ASN A 145 -7.32 -2.50 -4.24
C ASN A 145 -6.71 -1.61 -3.15
N CYS A 146 -6.70 -0.30 -3.38
CA CYS A 146 -6.42 0.71 -2.36
C CYS A 146 -7.74 1.39 -1.93
N HIS A 147 -8.17 1.17 -0.69
CA HIS A 147 -9.47 1.64 -0.21
C HIS A 147 -9.44 2.08 1.26
N ARG A 148 -10.57 2.51 1.82
CA ARG A 148 -10.72 2.83 3.25
C ARG A 148 -11.37 1.71 4.02
N ALA A 149 -11.10 1.64 5.32
CA ALA A 149 -11.76 0.70 6.23
C ALA A 149 -13.23 1.07 6.48
N ASN A 150 -13.48 2.26 7.03
CA ASN A 150 -14.83 2.73 7.37
C ASN A 150 -15.09 4.09 6.70
N SER A 151 -16.34 4.42 6.39
CA SER A 151 -16.73 5.67 5.73
C SER A 151 -17.01 6.84 6.67
N GLN A 152 -17.11 6.61 7.98
CA GLN A 152 -17.55 7.59 8.96
C GLN A 152 -16.51 7.82 10.06
N THR A 153 -15.82 6.77 10.50
CA THR A 153 -14.92 6.83 11.64
C THR A 153 -13.54 6.28 11.32
N ILE A 154 -12.54 6.77 12.04
CA ILE A 154 -11.18 6.23 11.96
C ILE A 154 -11.18 4.84 12.59
N SER A 155 -10.72 3.84 11.82
CA SER A 155 -10.60 2.47 12.30
C SER A 155 -9.26 2.26 13.00
N THR A 156 -9.29 1.58 14.15
CA THR A 156 -8.07 1.25 14.92
C THR A 156 -7.58 -0.17 14.64
N GLN A 157 -8.48 -1.07 14.22
CA GLN A 157 -8.21 -2.48 13.94
C GLN A 157 -8.51 -2.83 12.48
N VAL A 158 -7.71 -3.74 11.92
CA VAL A 158 -7.83 -4.16 10.50
C VAL A 158 -8.91 -5.23 10.32
N ASP A 159 -8.86 -6.31 11.09
CA ASP A 159 -9.86 -7.38 11.08
C ASP A 159 -10.32 -7.82 9.66
N LYS A 160 -11.56 -7.49 9.30
CA LYS A 160 -12.17 -7.88 8.04
C LYS A 160 -11.92 -6.90 6.90
N TRP A 161 -11.27 -5.78 7.17
CA TRP A 161 -11.10 -4.70 6.19
C TRP A 161 -10.10 -5.04 5.09
N SER A 162 -9.15 -5.97 5.32
CA SER A 162 -8.16 -6.36 4.32
C SER A 162 -7.88 -7.85 4.32
N ALA A 163 -7.95 -8.47 3.14
CA ALA A 163 -7.42 -9.81 2.88
C ALA A 163 -6.19 -9.79 1.95
N GLY A 164 -5.52 -8.63 1.87
CA GLY A 164 -4.41 -8.34 0.96
C GLY A 164 -4.51 -6.98 0.24
N CYS A 165 -5.55 -6.19 0.52
CA CYS A 165 -5.70 -4.82 0.02
C CYS A 165 -4.82 -3.82 0.78
N GLN A 166 -4.69 -2.62 0.23
CA GLN A 166 -4.02 -1.49 0.86
C GLN A 166 -5.09 -0.58 1.46
N VAL A 167 -5.19 -0.53 2.80
CA VAL A 167 -6.37 0.01 3.46
C VAL A 167 -6.04 1.19 4.38
N PHE A 168 -6.67 2.33 4.12
CA PHE A 168 -6.57 3.54 4.92
C PHE A 168 -7.41 3.41 6.20
N ALA A 169 -6.83 3.87 7.32
CA ALA A 169 -7.51 3.89 8.62
C ALA A 169 -8.60 4.97 8.71
N SER A 170 -8.33 6.15 8.12
CA SER A 170 -9.15 7.35 8.21
C SER A 170 -9.90 7.59 6.89
N PRO A 171 -11.24 7.80 6.91
CA PRO A 171 -11.98 8.17 5.71
C PRO A 171 -11.54 9.53 5.13
N ASN A 172 -11.22 10.50 5.98
CA ASN A 172 -10.80 11.83 5.54
C ASN A 172 -9.45 11.79 4.82
N ASP A 173 -8.50 11.02 5.36
CA ASP A 173 -7.18 10.80 4.75
C ASP A 173 -7.33 10.13 3.38
N PHE A 174 -8.25 9.16 3.30
CA PHE A 174 -8.56 8.48 2.05
C PHE A 174 -9.20 9.41 1.02
N ASP A 175 -10.11 10.29 1.44
CA ASP A 175 -10.74 11.26 0.55
C ASP A 175 -9.71 12.28 0.03
N GLU A 176 -8.76 12.74 0.87
CA GLU A 176 -7.62 13.56 0.45
C GLU A 176 -6.75 12.82 -0.58
N PHE A 177 -6.44 11.55 -0.31
CA PHE A 177 -5.68 10.69 -1.21
C PHE A 177 -6.36 10.53 -2.58
N ILE A 178 -7.66 10.24 -2.62
CA ILE A 178 -8.41 10.09 -3.86
C ILE A 178 -8.48 11.41 -4.62
N ALA A 179 -8.68 12.55 -3.93
CA ALA A 179 -8.66 13.86 -4.57
C ALA A 179 -7.31 14.18 -5.22
N LEU A 180 -6.17 13.78 -4.61
CA LEU A 180 -4.85 13.89 -5.25
C LEU A 180 -4.74 12.99 -6.49
N CYS A 181 -5.23 11.75 -6.41
CA CYS A 181 -5.24 10.83 -7.55
C CYS A 181 -6.07 11.39 -8.71
N GLU A 182 -7.25 11.96 -8.46
CA GLU A 182 -8.09 12.56 -9.49
C GLU A 182 -7.42 13.76 -10.18
N GLN A 183 -6.76 14.63 -9.42
CA GLN A 183 -5.99 15.75 -9.97
C GLN A 183 -4.81 15.27 -10.83
N SER A 184 -4.10 14.23 -10.38
CA SER A 184 -3.03 13.62 -11.16
C SER A 184 -3.55 12.97 -12.44
N ALA A 185 -4.68 12.26 -12.35
CA ALA A 185 -5.28 11.58 -13.49
C ALA A 185 -5.72 12.54 -14.60
N ALA A 186 -6.14 13.76 -14.25
CA ALA A 186 -6.45 14.80 -15.22
C ALA A 186 -5.22 15.23 -16.05
N LYS A 187 -3.99 15.03 -15.54
CA LYS A 187 -2.74 15.37 -16.22
C LYS A 187 -2.05 14.17 -16.89
N TYR A 188 -1.99 13.03 -16.20
CA TYR A 188 -1.18 11.87 -16.61
C TYR A 188 -2.01 10.63 -16.98
N GLY A 189 -3.34 10.70 -16.88
CA GLY A 189 -4.24 9.58 -17.11
C GLY A 189 -4.52 8.75 -15.85
N PRO A 190 -5.50 7.84 -15.89
CA PRO A 190 -6.12 7.27 -14.69
C PRO A 190 -5.34 6.08 -14.09
N TYR A 191 -4.06 5.91 -14.41
CA TYR A 191 -3.27 4.73 -14.04
C TYR A 191 -2.16 5.10 -13.06
N PHE A 192 -2.01 4.31 -12.00
CA PHE A 192 -1.08 4.60 -10.93
C PHE A 192 -0.12 3.44 -10.68
N THR A 193 1.16 3.77 -10.61
CA THR A 193 2.19 2.86 -10.13
C THR A 193 2.19 2.87 -8.60
N TYR A 194 2.26 1.68 -8.01
CA TYR A 194 2.38 1.52 -6.57
C TYR A 194 3.73 0.87 -6.25
N THR A 195 4.48 1.46 -5.32
CA THR A 195 5.72 0.85 -4.81
C THR A 195 5.48 0.41 -3.38
N LEU A 196 5.72 -0.86 -3.09
CA LEU A 196 5.68 -1.38 -1.72
C LEU A 196 7.10 -1.58 -1.23
N LEU A 197 7.47 -0.85 -0.19
CA LEU A 197 8.74 -0.98 0.50
C LEU A 197 8.53 -1.70 1.83
N GLU A 198 9.57 -2.37 2.30
CA GLU A 198 9.64 -2.86 3.67
C GLU A 198 10.24 -1.78 4.58
N GLN A 199 9.88 -1.77 5.86
CA GLN A 199 10.47 -0.84 6.82
C GLN A 199 12.01 -0.92 6.84
N ALA A 200 12.57 -2.10 6.57
CA ALA A 200 14.01 -2.32 6.50
C ALA A 200 14.69 -1.57 5.33
N ASP A 201 13.95 -1.18 4.29
CA ASP A 201 14.48 -0.38 3.19
C ASP A 201 14.73 1.08 3.61
N ILE A 202 14.01 1.56 4.64
CA ILE A 202 14.11 2.93 5.13
C ILE A 202 15.36 3.08 6.00
N LYS A 203 16.41 3.68 5.42
CA LYS A 203 17.61 4.02 6.17
C LYS A 203 17.33 5.22 7.09
N GLU A 204 17.59 5.05 8.38
CA GLU A 204 17.58 6.20 9.30
C GLU A 204 18.72 7.15 8.91
N SER A 205 18.41 8.42 8.70
CA SER A 205 19.44 9.46 8.64
C SER A 205 20.04 9.60 10.04
N ASN A 206 21.33 9.27 10.18
CA ASN A 206 22.11 9.55 11.39
C ASN A 206 22.13 11.06 11.70
#